data_AF-W2QQC8-F1
#
_entry.id   AF-W2QQC8-F1
#
_cell.length_a   1.000
_cell.length_b   1.000
_cell.length_c   1.000
_cell.angle_alpha   90.00
_cell.angle_beta   90.00
_cell.angle_gamma   90.00
#
_symmetry.space_group_name_H-M   'P 1'
#
loop_
_entity.id
_entity.type
_entity.pdbx_description
1 polymer ?
#
loop_
_entity_poly.entity_id
_entity_poly.type
_entity_poly.pdbx_seq_one_letter_code
_entity_poly.pdbx_strand_id
1 'polypeptide(L)'
;MLVGAVLSAITLLAFAPIADAHGNLKEPPATFEDGAPTVEWVTMIDNYWDIGSGGDQVGKFKTMAKEKGMSVKDVVLDMVKDKKCGYTRTDVDPKPIPADGKVKWWGNGGGGFTHVGPCELYIDDKMVLHGDNCEEDFPGGPDGSEKMSEMPVDFSSCNGKCTLTIYWLGFQNAQWQAYVNCVPLQGSGSATQTQASTGGSGAEQKTPEAPVKSTTGSRTEEQALEAPSPETQSKKSSSNGEKTPEAPATQATPAPADENPAEKTPSTEAQTTEVPSSEAQDTKCNAPARRLRKKISVV
;
A
#
# COMPACT_ATOMS: atom_id res chain seq x y z
N MET A 1 -19.58 -42.04 -50.27
CA MET A 1 -20.08 -40.65 -50.10
C MET A 1 -20.02 -40.34 -48.61
N LEU A 2 -19.48 -39.16 -48.27
CA LEU A 2 -18.90 -38.80 -46.98
C LEU A 2 -19.89 -38.86 -45.81
N VAL A 3 -19.45 -39.44 -44.69
CA VAL A 3 -20.05 -39.29 -43.36
C VAL A 3 -19.44 -38.02 -42.75
N GLY A 4 -20.25 -36.97 -42.63
CA GLY A 4 -19.84 -35.69 -42.04
C GLY A 4 -19.71 -35.80 -40.53
N ALA A 5 -18.49 -35.68 -40.01
CA ALA A 5 -18.24 -35.51 -38.59
C ALA A 5 -18.52 -34.06 -38.19
N VAL A 6 -19.52 -33.85 -37.34
CA VAL A 6 -19.80 -32.56 -36.72
C VAL A 6 -18.83 -32.38 -35.55
N LEU A 7 -17.80 -31.56 -35.72
CA LEU A 7 -17.00 -31.08 -34.59
C LEU A 7 -17.78 -29.98 -33.85
N SER A 8 -18.33 -30.32 -32.69
CA SER A 8 -18.78 -29.32 -31.71
C SER A 8 -17.55 -28.70 -31.04
N ALA A 9 -17.23 -27.47 -31.41
CA ALA A 9 -16.24 -26.66 -30.72
C ALA A 9 -16.82 -26.17 -29.39
N ILE A 10 -16.39 -26.76 -28.28
CA ILE A 10 -16.65 -26.24 -26.94
C ILE A 10 -15.75 -25.01 -26.76
N THR A 11 -16.33 -23.83 -26.83
CA THR A 11 -15.67 -22.58 -26.49
C THR A 11 -15.57 -22.48 -24.97
N LEU A 12 -14.41 -22.85 -24.41
CA LEU A 12 -14.04 -22.50 -23.05
C LEU A 12 -13.88 -20.98 -22.98
N LEU A 13 -14.87 -20.29 -22.40
CA LEU A 13 -14.66 -18.92 -21.93
C LEU A 13 -13.61 -18.99 -20.81
N ALA A 14 -12.38 -18.59 -21.13
CA ALA A 14 -11.38 -18.28 -20.12
C ALA A 14 -11.86 -17.05 -19.35
N PHE A 15 -12.44 -17.27 -18.17
CA PHE A 15 -12.50 -16.22 -17.16
C PHE A 15 -11.06 -15.98 -16.73
N ALA A 16 -10.42 -14.96 -17.30
CA ALA A 16 -9.22 -14.42 -16.70
C ALA A 16 -9.62 -14.02 -15.27
N PRO A 17 -8.95 -14.53 -14.22
CA PRO A 17 -9.14 -13.96 -12.89
C PRO A 17 -8.74 -12.50 -13.04
N ILE A 18 -9.70 -11.60 -12.88
CA ILE A 18 -9.43 -10.20 -12.62
C ILE A 18 -8.65 -10.26 -11.30
N ALA A 19 -7.32 -10.12 -11.39
CA ALA A 19 -6.50 -9.93 -10.23
C ALA A 19 -6.92 -8.57 -9.68
N ASP A 20 -7.87 -8.62 -8.76
CA ASP A 20 -8.22 -7.51 -7.89
C ASP A 20 -6.95 -7.20 -7.10
N ALA A 21 -6.35 -6.03 -7.27
CA ALA A 21 -4.90 -5.91 -7.12
C ALA A 21 -4.43 -4.72 -6.29
N HIS A 22 -5.18 -4.22 -5.29
CA HIS A 22 -4.75 -2.94 -4.71
C HIS A 22 -4.85 -2.78 -3.21
N GLY A 23 -5.92 -3.24 -2.57
CA GLY A 23 -5.98 -3.27 -1.11
C GLY A 23 -6.72 -2.12 -0.45
N ASN A 24 -6.71 -2.13 0.89
CA ASN A 24 -7.39 -1.13 1.73
C ASN A 24 -6.77 -1.00 3.12
N LEU A 25 -7.25 0.00 3.87
CA LEU A 25 -6.99 0.13 5.30
C LEU A 25 -7.70 -0.98 6.09
N LYS A 26 -6.87 -1.85 6.69
CA LYS A 26 -7.33 -2.91 7.60
C LYS A 26 -7.38 -2.44 9.04
N GLU A 27 -6.44 -1.59 9.44
CA GLU A 27 -6.38 -1.02 10.78
C GLU A 27 -5.97 0.46 10.73
N PRO A 28 -6.78 1.40 11.26
CA PRO A 28 -8.17 1.20 11.64
C PRO A 28 -9.03 0.83 10.41
N PRO A 29 -10.03 -0.05 10.54
CA PRO A 29 -10.74 -0.60 9.37
C PRO A 29 -11.63 0.45 8.71
N ALA A 30 -11.46 0.63 7.40
CA ALA A 30 -12.38 1.42 6.59
C ALA A 30 -13.74 0.73 6.47
N THR A 31 -14.80 1.54 6.42
CA THR A 31 -16.15 1.05 6.10
C THR A 31 -16.48 1.45 4.68
N PHE A 32 -16.81 0.49 3.82
CA PHE A 32 -17.07 0.73 2.40
C PHE A 32 -18.56 0.98 2.13
N GLU A 33 -18.83 1.67 1.02
CA GLU A 33 -20.17 1.79 0.44
C GLU A 33 -20.72 0.42 0.06
N ASP A 34 -22.04 0.23 0.19
CA ASP A 34 -22.68 -1.05 -0.10
C ASP A 34 -22.49 -1.42 -1.58
N GLY A 35 -21.92 -2.61 -1.83
CA GLY A 35 -21.67 -3.12 -3.18
C GLY A 35 -20.49 -2.48 -3.91
N ALA A 36 -19.76 -1.56 -3.27
CA ALA A 36 -18.55 -0.99 -3.84
C ALA A 36 -17.35 -1.95 -3.73
N PRO A 37 -16.39 -1.88 -4.66
CA PRO A 37 -15.17 -2.66 -4.55
C PRO A 37 -14.35 -2.21 -3.34
N THR A 38 -13.79 -3.16 -2.61
CA THR A 38 -13.01 -2.88 -1.39
C THR A 38 -11.51 -2.85 -1.61
N VAL A 39 -11.07 -3.24 -2.80
CA VAL A 39 -9.66 -3.56 -3.10
C VAL A 39 -9.20 -3.01 -4.46
N GLU A 40 -10.07 -2.26 -5.15
CA GLU A 40 -9.80 -1.58 -6.43
C GLU A 40 -9.40 -0.10 -6.25
N TRP A 41 -8.80 0.49 -7.29
CA TRP A 41 -8.55 1.93 -7.34
C TRP A 41 -9.84 2.75 -7.49
N VAL A 42 -9.79 4.00 -7.05
CA VAL A 42 -10.89 4.96 -7.24
C VAL A 42 -10.93 5.42 -8.69
N THR A 43 -9.76 5.71 -9.27
CA THR A 43 -9.60 5.98 -10.70
C THR A 43 -8.21 5.55 -11.17
N MET A 44 -8.12 5.23 -12.45
CA MET A 44 -6.87 4.96 -13.15
C MET A 44 -6.84 5.84 -14.39
N ILE A 45 -5.71 6.50 -14.62
CA ILE A 45 -5.47 7.29 -15.84
C ILE A 45 -4.08 7.00 -16.38
N ASP A 46 -3.90 7.24 -17.68
CA ASP A 46 -2.58 7.24 -18.27
C ASP A 46 -1.92 8.60 -18.03
N ASN A 47 -0.77 8.59 -17.33
CA ASN A 47 0.12 9.74 -17.13
C ASN A 47 -0.60 11.06 -16.78
N TYR A 48 -0.95 11.27 -15.50
CA TYR A 48 -1.47 12.56 -15.02
C TYR A 48 -0.58 13.74 -15.43
N TRP A 49 0.73 13.52 -15.38
CA TRP A 49 1.74 14.34 -16.05
C TRP A 49 2.49 13.49 -17.07
N ASP A 50 2.85 14.10 -18.19
CA ASP A 50 3.64 13.44 -19.22
C ASP A 50 5.08 13.21 -18.75
N ILE A 51 5.30 12.10 -18.03
CA ILE A 51 6.60 11.65 -17.52
C ILE A 51 7.08 10.35 -18.20
N GLY A 52 6.37 9.91 -19.24
CA GLY A 52 6.61 8.67 -19.97
C GLY A 52 6.21 7.38 -19.22
N SER A 53 6.37 6.24 -19.89
CA SER A 53 6.08 4.90 -19.37
C SER A 53 7.38 4.17 -18.98
N GLY A 54 7.71 4.13 -17.68
CA GLY A 54 8.80 3.30 -17.16
C GLY A 54 10.05 4.06 -16.70
N GLY A 55 11.01 3.32 -16.14
CA GLY A 55 12.11 3.88 -15.34
C GLY A 55 11.64 4.25 -13.93
N ASP A 56 12.35 5.18 -13.30
CA ASP A 56 12.05 5.66 -11.95
C ASP A 56 10.82 6.60 -11.95
N GLN A 57 9.62 6.02 -12.00
CA GLN A 57 8.36 6.78 -11.98
C GLN A 57 8.18 7.54 -10.66
N VAL A 58 8.65 7.00 -9.55
CA VAL A 58 8.61 7.66 -8.23
C VAL A 58 9.45 8.94 -8.23
N GLY A 59 10.72 8.87 -8.66
CA GLY A 59 11.60 10.04 -8.72
C GLY A 59 11.13 11.09 -9.73
N LYS A 60 10.58 10.66 -10.86
CA LYS A 60 9.93 11.56 -11.83
C LYS A 60 8.71 12.26 -11.24
N PHE A 61 7.82 11.52 -10.58
CA PHE A 61 6.67 12.11 -9.86
C PHE A 61 7.15 13.14 -8.85
N LYS A 62 8.10 12.78 -7.99
CA LYS A 62 8.65 13.64 -6.94
C LYS A 62 9.20 14.96 -7.51
N THR A 63 9.93 14.86 -8.62
CA THR A 63 10.46 16.05 -9.32
C THR A 63 9.33 16.95 -9.81
N MET A 64 8.34 16.37 -10.51
CA MET A 64 7.21 17.12 -11.06
C MET A 64 6.29 17.71 -9.98
N ALA A 65 6.03 16.96 -8.92
CA ALA A 65 5.25 17.40 -7.76
C ALA A 65 5.89 18.63 -7.11
N LYS A 66 7.22 18.61 -6.94
CA LYS A 66 7.99 19.76 -6.45
C LYS A 66 7.94 20.96 -7.40
N GLU A 67 8.12 20.75 -8.70
CA GLU A 67 8.07 21.84 -9.70
C GLU A 67 6.69 22.51 -9.77
N LYS A 68 5.62 21.72 -9.59
CA LYS A 68 4.24 22.20 -9.63
C LYS A 68 3.71 22.66 -8.28
N GLY A 69 4.44 22.39 -7.20
CA GLY A 69 4.01 22.68 -5.83
C GLY A 69 2.77 21.90 -5.42
N MET A 70 2.64 20.64 -5.85
CA MET A 70 1.51 19.75 -5.55
C MET A 70 1.96 18.61 -4.64
N SER A 71 1.13 18.28 -3.65
CA SER A 71 1.27 17.07 -2.82
C SER A 71 0.68 15.83 -3.50
N VAL A 72 0.88 14.65 -2.90
CA VAL A 72 0.19 13.42 -3.35
C VAL A 72 -1.31 13.60 -3.18
N LYS A 73 -1.76 14.16 -2.04
CA LYS A 73 -3.17 14.50 -1.79
C LYS A 73 -3.74 15.38 -2.90
N ASP A 74 -3.03 16.42 -3.33
CA ASP A 74 -3.52 17.33 -4.38
C ASP A 74 -3.72 16.61 -5.71
N VAL A 75 -2.75 15.78 -6.11
CA VAL A 75 -2.83 14.99 -7.36
C VAL A 75 -3.96 13.97 -7.27
N VAL A 76 -4.00 13.18 -6.20
CA VAL A 76 -5.02 12.15 -6.00
C VAL A 76 -6.42 12.77 -5.96
N LEU A 77 -6.61 13.89 -5.24
CA LEU A 77 -7.90 14.59 -5.19
C LEU A 77 -8.32 15.15 -6.55
N ASP A 78 -7.38 15.66 -7.36
CA ASP A 78 -7.73 16.05 -8.73
C ASP A 78 -8.09 14.83 -9.58
N MET A 79 -7.41 13.70 -9.44
CA MET A 79 -7.74 12.49 -10.20
C MET A 79 -9.15 11.96 -9.85
N VAL A 80 -9.46 11.83 -8.56
CA VAL A 80 -10.73 11.20 -8.09
C VAL A 80 -11.93 12.14 -8.11
N LYS A 81 -11.72 13.45 -8.35
CA LYS A 81 -12.75 14.48 -8.44
C LYS A 81 -13.65 14.53 -7.19
N ASP A 82 -14.90 14.09 -7.30
CA ASP A 82 -15.91 14.13 -6.24
C ASP A 82 -15.77 12.98 -5.23
N LYS A 83 -15.06 11.90 -5.58
CA LYS A 83 -14.81 10.74 -4.71
C LYS A 83 -13.68 10.97 -3.72
N LYS A 84 -13.79 12.02 -2.89
CA LYS A 84 -12.76 12.43 -1.92
C LYS A 84 -12.46 11.42 -0.82
N CYS A 85 -13.34 10.44 -0.62
CA CYS A 85 -13.13 9.29 0.27
C CYS A 85 -13.11 7.95 -0.48
N GLY A 86 -12.89 7.99 -1.80
CA GLY A 86 -12.96 6.81 -2.65
C GLY A 86 -14.33 6.14 -2.56
N TYR A 87 -14.34 4.89 -2.11
CA TYR A 87 -15.54 4.09 -1.88
C TYR A 87 -15.84 3.89 -0.39
N THR A 88 -15.24 4.71 0.49
CA THR A 88 -15.38 4.58 1.94
C THR A 88 -16.32 5.63 2.51
N ARG A 89 -17.00 5.26 3.60
CA ARG A 89 -18.01 6.05 4.28
C ARG A 89 -17.44 6.74 5.52
N THR A 90 -17.81 7.99 5.70
CA THR A 90 -17.50 8.76 6.92
C THR A 90 -18.70 8.96 7.85
N ASP A 91 -19.90 8.63 7.39
CA ASP A 91 -21.16 8.71 8.11
C ASP A 91 -21.45 7.42 8.92
N VAL A 92 -20.42 6.91 9.59
CA VAL A 92 -20.45 5.66 10.36
C VAL A 92 -19.83 5.88 11.74
N ASP A 93 -20.03 4.92 12.66
CA ASP A 93 -19.45 5.00 13.99
C ASP A 93 -17.91 5.08 13.91
N PRO A 94 -17.27 6.06 14.56
CA PRO A 94 -15.83 6.22 14.54
C PRO A 94 -15.09 5.03 15.15
N LYS A 95 -13.95 4.67 14.56
CA LYS A 95 -13.06 3.62 15.04
C LYS A 95 -12.12 4.15 16.13
N PRO A 96 -11.72 3.33 17.12
CA PRO A 96 -10.69 3.73 18.06
C PRO A 96 -9.34 3.94 17.33
N ILE A 97 -8.50 4.80 17.88
CA ILE A 97 -7.09 4.89 17.46
C ILE A 97 -6.41 3.53 17.73
N PRO A 98 -5.65 2.97 16.77
CA PRO A 98 -4.88 1.74 16.98
C PRO A 98 -3.92 1.86 18.17
N ALA A 99 -3.93 0.86 19.06
CA ALA A 99 -3.16 0.89 20.29
C ALA A 99 -1.64 0.84 20.07
N ASP A 100 -1.21 0.29 18.93
CA ASP A 100 0.19 0.23 18.50
C ASP A 100 0.65 1.49 17.74
N GLY A 101 -0.24 2.47 17.56
CA GLY A 101 0.05 3.71 16.84
C GLY A 101 0.29 3.52 15.34
N LYS A 102 -0.19 2.43 14.74
CA LYS A 102 0.05 2.11 13.33
C LYS A 102 -1.23 2.11 12.52
N VAL A 103 -1.11 2.59 11.28
CA VAL A 103 -2.10 2.36 10.23
C VAL A 103 -1.60 1.19 9.37
N LYS A 104 -2.45 0.21 9.08
CA LYS A 104 -2.09 -1.02 8.34
C LYS A 104 -2.83 -1.09 7.02
N TRP A 105 -2.06 -1.10 5.94
CA TRP A 105 -2.55 -1.34 4.59
C TRP A 105 -2.45 -2.83 4.25
N TRP A 106 -3.55 -3.39 3.77
CA TRP A 106 -3.66 -4.77 3.32
C TRP A 106 -3.85 -4.81 1.81
N GLY A 107 -2.84 -5.28 1.07
CA GLY A 107 -2.97 -5.58 -0.36
C GLY A 107 -3.88 -6.79 -0.57
N ASN A 108 -4.65 -6.82 -1.67
CA ASN A 108 -5.63 -7.89 -1.93
C ASN A 108 -5.01 -9.30 -1.90
N GLY A 109 -3.76 -9.44 -2.33
CA GLY A 109 -3.01 -10.70 -2.29
C GLY A 109 -2.64 -11.18 -0.88
N GLY A 110 -2.88 -10.40 0.17
CA GLY A 110 -2.48 -10.72 1.55
C GLY A 110 -1.07 -10.27 1.93
N GLY A 111 -0.66 -9.14 1.36
CA GLY A 111 0.61 -8.47 1.63
C GLY A 111 0.43 -6.97 1.92
N GLY A 112 1.40 -6.17 1.46
CA GLY A 112 1.41 -4.71 1.60
C GLY A 112 0.91 -3.96 0.37
N PHE A 113 1.47 -2.77 0.13
CA PHE A 113 1.30 -2.06 -1.14
C PHE A 113 1.74 -2.94 -2.32
N THR A 114 0.95 -2.93 -3.40
CA THR A 114 1.14 -3.80 -4.57
C THR A 114 1.82 -3.11 -5.75
N HIS A 115 2.09 -1.80 -5.61
CA HIS A 115 2.74 -0.98 -6.63
C HIS A 115 3.66 0.04 -5.97
N VAL A 116 4.76 0.37 -6.66
CA VAL A 116 5.61 1.50 -6.27
C VAL A 116 4.82 2.80 -6.43
N GLY A 117 5.07 3.73 -5.51
CA GLY A 117 4.42 5.03 -5.58
C GLY A 117 4.28 5.73 -4.24
N PRO A 118 4.07 7.04 -4.25
CA PRO A 118 4.04 7.84 -3.04
C PRO A 118 2.69 7.73 -2.34
N CYS A 119 2.71 7.92 -1.03
CA CYS A 119 1.49 7.99 -0.22
C CYS A 119 1.61 9.08 0.86
N GLU A 120 0.46 9.58 1.27
CA GLU A 120 0.33 10.52 2.37
C GLU A 120 -0.86 10.13 3.24
N LEU A 121 -0.68 10.22 4.57
CA LEU A 121 -1.77 10.06 5.52
C LEU A 121 -2.04 11.41 6.19
N TYR A 122 -3.32 11.69 6.34
CA TYR A 122 -3.82 12.88 6.98
C TYR A 122 -4.76 12.51 8.13
N ILE A 123 -4.68 13.26 9.21
CA ILE A 123 -5.74 13.33 10.21
C ILE A 123 -6.38 14.70 10.04
N ASP A 124 -7.63 14.71 9.59
CA ASP A 124 -8.34 15.88 9.09
C ASP A 124 -7.49 16.59 8.02
N ASP A 125 -7.07 17.83 8.27
CA ASP A 125 -6.23 18.60 7.34
C ASP A 125 -4.72 18.50 7.61
N LYS A 126 -4.32 17.83 8.69
CA LYS A 126 -2.90 17.70 9.06
C LYS A 126 -2.29 16.45 8.45
N MET A 127 -1.27 16.63 7.60
CA MET A 127 -0.44 15.51 7.16
C MET A 127 0.34 14.94 8.34
N VAL A 128 0.22 13.64 8.56
CA VAL A 128 0.85 12.91 9.67
C VAL A 128 1.87 11.87 9.21
N LEU A 129 1.84 11.51 7.93
CA LEU A 129 2.84 10.65 7.30
C LEU A 129 2.95 10.98 5.81
N HIS A 130 4.16 10.88 5.27
CA HIS A 130 4.47 10.94 3.86
C HIS A 130 5.53 9.89 3.55
N GLY A 131 5.35 9.14 2.47
CA GLY A 131 6.35 8.24 1.88
C GLY A 131 6.49 8.54 0.39
N ASP A 132 7.74 8.57 -0.09
CA ASP A 132 8.02 8.77 -1.51
C ASP A 132 7.74 7.48 -2.29
N ASN A 133 8.05 6.31 -1.69
CA ASN A 133 7.73 5.00 -2.23
C ASN A 133 7.20 4.09 -1.13
N CYS A 134 5.87 4.05 -0.94
CA CYS A 134 5.30 3.39 0.22
C CYS A 134 5.43 1.87 0.23
N GLU A 135 5.64 1.24 -0.94
CA GLU A 135 6.01 -0.17 -1.01
C GLU A 135 7.38 -0.45 -0.38
N GLU A 136 8.36 0.43 -0.60
CA GLU A 136 9.72 0.31 -0.06
C GLU A 136 9.82 0.85 1.37
N ASP A 137 9.19 2.00 1.64
CA ASP A 137 9.22 2.69 2.94
C ASP A 137 8.46 1.89 4.02
N PHE A 138 7.38 1.20 3.63
CA PHE A 138 6.52 0.40 4.51
C PHE A 138 6.32 -1.01 3.95
N PRO A 139 7.37 -1.86 4.00
CA PRO A 139 7.36 -3.13 3.31
C PRO A 139 6.38 -4.13 3.94
N GLY A 140 5.42 -4.59 3.13
CA GLY A 140 4.59 -5.73 3.45
C GLY A 140 5.36 -7.06 3.34
N GLY A 141 4.63 -8.16 3.27
CA GLY A 141 5.15 -9.43 2.77
C GLY A 141 4.59 -9.77 1.39
N PRO A 142 5.06 -10.88 0.80
CA PRO A 142 4.53 -11.36 -0.47
C PRO A 142 3.06 -11.77 -0.35
N ASP A 143 2.41 -11.98 -1.49
CA ASP A 143 1.04 -12.51 -1.53
C ASP A 143 0.93 -13.81 -0.72
N GLY A 144 -0.13 -13.90 0.08
CA GLY A 144 -0.43 -15.01 0.99
C GLY A 144 0.35 -14.99 2.31
N SER A 145 1.22 -14.00 2.55
CA SER A 145 2.02 -13.94 3.79
C SER A 145 1.29 -13.42 5.01
N GLU A 146 0.13 -12.78 4.79
CA GLU A 146 -0.63 -12.03 5.80
C GLU A 146 0.12 -10.85 6.44
N LYS A 147 1.27 -10.47 5.88
CA LYS A 147 2.10 -9.37 6.39
C LYS A 147 1.73 -8.06 5.69
N MET A 148 0.98 -7.22 6.41
CA MET A 148 0.57 -5.88 5.99
C MET A 148 1.73 -4.88 5.92
N SER A 149 1.52 -3.79 5.19
CA SER A 149 2.34 -2.58 5.30
C SER A 149 1.92 -1.81 6.55
N GLU A 150 2.82 -1.73 7.52
CA GLU A 150 2.60 -1.01 8.77
C GLU A 150 3.20 0.40 8.71
N MET A 151 2.35 1.42 8.82
CA MET A 151 2.72 2.84 8.77
C MET A 151 2.60 3.45 10.16
N PRO A 152 3.71 3.83 10.82
CA PRO A 152 3.66 4.48 12.13
C PRO A 152 3.11 5.91 12.00
N VAL A 153 2.05 6.23 12.74
CA VAL A 153 1.35 7.52 12.65
C VAL A 153 1.28 8.21 14.00
N ASP A 154 1.61 9.50 14.04
CA ASP A 154 1.34 10.34 15.20
C ASP A 154 -0.14 10.79 15.20
N PHE A 155 -0.95 10.15 16.06
CA PHE A 155 -2.36 10.47 16.23
C PHE A 155 -2.63 11.65 17.19
N SER A 156 -1.60 12.35 17.67
CA SER A 156 -1.74 13.44 18.66
C SER A 156 -2.66 14.58 18.22
N SER A 157 -2.82 14.79 16.91
CA SER A 157 -3.77 15.79 16.38
C SER A 157 -5.23 15.37 16.51
N CYS A 158 -5.52 14.09 16.71
CA CYS A 158 -6.89 13.61 16.81
C CYS A 158 -7.45 13.76 18.23
N ASN A 159 -8.17 14.87 18.47
CA ASN A 159 -8.78 15.20 19.76
C ASN A 159 -10.31 15.17 19.67
N GLY A 160 -10.91 14.02 19.94
CA GLY A 160 -12.35 13.82 19.78
C GLY A 160 -12.66 13.08 18.48
N LYS A 161 -13.56 13.61 17.65
CA LYS A 161 -13.88 13.00 16.34
C LYS A 161 -12.96 13.59 15.26
N CYS A 162 -12.34 12.72 14.47
CA CYS A 162 -11.41 13.09 13.41
C CYS A 162 -11.63 12.17 12.21
N THR A 163 -11.04 12.48 11.07
CA THR A 163 -10.99 11.57 9.92
C THR A 163 -9.55 11.25 9.57
N LEU A 164 -9.17 9.98 9.64
CA LEU A 164 -7.94 9.50 9.01
C LEU A 164 -8.21 9.32 7.51
N THR A 165 -7.34 9.83 6.66
CA THR A 165 -7.38 9.60 5.22
C THR A 165 -6.01 9.17 4.73
N ILE A 166 -5.96 8.06 3.99
CA ILE A 166 -4.79 7.72 3.17
C ILE A 166 -5.05 8.13 1.73
N TYR A 167 -4.07 8.80 1.13
CA TYR A 167 -3.96 9.01 -0.31
C TYR A 167 -2.74 8.22 -0.78
N TRP A 168 -2.94 7.26 -1.68
CA TRP A 168 -1.85 6.53 -2.30
C TRP A 168 -1.98 6.61 -3.81
N LEU A 169 -0.86 6.79 -4.49
CA LEU A 169 -0.77 6.87 -5.93
C LEU A 169 0.14 5.73 -6.41
N GLY A 170 -0.44 4.65 -6.91
CA GLY A 170 0.31 3.50 -7.42
C GLY A 170 0.68 3.66 -8.89
N PHE A 171 1.91 3.29 -9.27
CA PHE A 171 2.37 3.32 -10.65
C PHE A 171 2.49 1.91 -11.23
N GLN A 172 1.68 1.64 -12.25
CA GLN A 172 1.81 0.47 -13.12
C GLN A 172 2.25 0.93 -14.50
N ASN A 173 3.56 1.17 -14.65
CA ASN A 173 4.14 1.83 -15.83
C ASN A 173 3.59 3.27 -16.03
N ALA A 174 2.90 3.54 -17.13
CA ALA A 174 2.22 4.82 -17.39
C ALA A 174 0.85 4.93 -16.72
N GLN A 175 0.30 3.84 -16.20
CA GLN A 175 -1.01 3.83 -15.56
C GLN A 175 -0.84 4.27 -14.10
N TRP A 176 -1.45 5.40 -13.77
CA TRP A 176 -1.45 5.96 -12.43
C TRP A 176 -2.79 5.62 -11.78
N GLN A 177 -2.72 4.94 -10.64
CA GLN A 177 -3.89 4.47 -9.91
C GLN A 177 -4.03 5.26 -8.62
N ALA A 178 -5.17 5.91 -8.42
CA ALA A 178 -5.46 6.68 -7.23
C ALA A 178 -6.26 5.85 -6.21
N TYR A 179 -5.75 5.79 -4.98
CA TYR A 179 -6.37 5.14 -3.84
C TYR A 179 -6.69 6.17 -2.77
N VAL A 180 -7.92 6.08 -2.26
CA VAL A 180 -8.36 6.89 -1.13
C VAL A 180 -9.20 6.04 -0.20
N ASN A 181 -8.83 5.96 1.08
CA ASN A 181 -9.68 5.43 2.13
C ASN A 181 -9.78 6.46 3.25
N CYS A 182 -11.01 6.74 3.68
CA CYS A 182 -11.33 7.54 4.85
C CYS A 182 -11.82 6.64 5.99
N VAL A 183 -11.39 6.95 7.20
CA VAL A 183 -11.80 6.26 8.41
C VAL A 183 -12.10 7.30 9.50
N PRO A 184 -13.37 7.46 9.92
CA PRO A 184 -13.68 8.27 11.08
C PRO A 184 -13.03 7.66 12.33
N LEU A 185 -12.34 8.48 13.12
CA LEU A 185 -11.65 8.08 14.34
C LEU A 185 -12.22 8.74 15.58
N GLN A 186 -12.08 8.05 16.70
CA GLN A 186 -12.33 8.55 18.04
C GLN A 186 -11.01 8.65 18.81
N GLY A 187 -10.52 9.89 18.95
CA GLY A 187 -9.38 10.24 19.80
C GLY A 187 -9.76 10.42 21.27
N SER A 188 -8.73 10.48 22.11
CA SER A 188 -8.82 10.57 23.58
C SER A 188 -9.41 11.88 24.10
N GLY A 189 -9.59 12.89 23.23
CA GLY A 189 -10.11 14.21 23.59
C GLY A 189 -11.63 14.30 23.80
N SER A 190 -12.40 13.24 23.56
CA SER A 190 -13.84 13.25 23.87
C SER A 190 -14.08 12.80 25.30
N ALA A 191 -14.59 13.75 26.10
CA ALA A 191 -14.93 13.64 27.50
C ALA A 191 -15.48 12.26 27.90
N THR A 192 -14.93 11.76 29.00
CA THR A 192 -15.60 10.95 30.01
C THR A 192 -17.11 11.21 30.05
N GLN A 193 -17.91 10.36 29.42
CA GLN A 193 -19.22 10.00 29.98
C GLN A 193 -19.01 8.71 30.77
N THR A 194 -18.54 8.88 32.01
CA THR A 194 -18.84 7.91 33.05
C THR A 194 -20.36 7.88 33.17
N GLN A 195 -20.97 6.80 32.72
CA GLN A 195 -22.34 6.46 33.10
C GLN A 195 -22.30 6.02 34.57
N ALA A 196 -22.26 6.99 35.48
CA ALA A 196 -22.52 6.78 36.90
C ALA A 196 -23.98 7.16 37.17
N SER A 197 -24.88 6.20 37.06
CA SER A 197 -26.23 6.32 37.62
C SER A 197 -26.17 6.03 39.12
N THR A 198 -25.96 7.11 39.87
CA THR A 198 -26.56 7.46 41.17
C THR A 198 -27.37 6.37 41.88
N GLY A 199 -26.80 5.79 42.94
CA GLY A 199 -27.53 5.24 44.09
C GLY A 199 -27.30 6.15 45.30
N GLY A 200 -28.29 6.98 45.64
CA GLY A 200 -28.21 7.91 46.77
C GLY A 200 -29.42 7.78 47.71
N SER A 201 -29.16 7.29 48.92
CA SER A 201 -29.92 7.44 50.18
C SER A 201 -29.15 6.62 51.22
N GLY A 202 -28.85 7.03 52.46
CA GLY A 202 -29.23 8.18 53.26
C GLY A 202 -28.35 8.20 54.53
N ALA A 203 -28.63 9.15 55.41
CA ALA A 203 -27.82 9.65 56.51
C ALA A 203 -27.57 8.72 57.73
N GLU A 204 -26.50 9.07 58.45
CA GLU A 204 -26.24 9.03 59.91
C GLU A 204 -26.57 7.76 60.76
N GLN A 205 -25.57 7.25 61.50
CA GLN A 205 -25.40 7.49 62.96
C GLN A 205 -24.63 6.38 63.71
N LYS A 206 -23.66 6.82 64.54
CA LYS A 206 -23.09 6.27 65.81
C LYS A 206 -22.25 4.96 65.88
N THR A 207 -21.05 5.14 66.44
CA THR A 207 -20.22 4.20 67.26
C THR A 207 -20.94 3.86 68.59
N PRO A 208 -20.61 2.77 69.33
CA PRO A 208 -19.35 2.67 70.13
C PRO A 208 -18.71 1.27 70.32
N GLU A 209 -17.43 1.32 70.72
CA GLU A 209 -16.63 0.42 71.60
C GLU A 209 -16.16 -1.01 71.21
N ALA A 210 -14.91 -1.28 71.67
CA ALA A 210 -14.03 -2.45 71.53
C ALA A 210 -14.30 -3.51 72.65
N PRO A 211 -13.52 -4.62 72.92
CA PRO A 211 -12.06 -4.82 72.72
C PRO A 211 -11.52 -6.27 72.45
N VAL A 212 -10.16 -6.34 72.32
CA VAL A 212 -9.19 -7.49 72.42
C VAL A 212 -9.33 -8.68 71.43
N LYS A 213 -8.26 -9.23 70.82
CA LYS A 213 -7.04 -9.77 71.45
C LYS A 213 -5.91 -10.03 70.43
N SER A 214 -4.68 -9.90 70.92
CA SER A 214 -3.38 -10.12 70.26
C SER A 214 -3.10 -11.56 69.85
N THR A 215 -2.37 -11.76 68.73
CA THR A 215 -1.25 -12.72 68.70
C THR A 215 -0.16 -12.32 67.72
N THR A 216 1.04 -12.26 68.28
CA THR A 216 2.37 -12.07 67.69
C THR A 216 2.80 -13.23 66.80
N GLY A 217 3.59 -12.97 65.77
CA GLY A 217 4.36 -14.00 65.05
C GLY A 217 5.13 -13.44 63.87
N SER A 218 6.45 -13.38 64.01
CA SER A 218 7.41 -12.63 63.18
C SER A 218 8.12 -13.50 62.14
N ARG A 219 8.75 -12.82 61.16
CA ARG A 219 9.94 -13.18 60.35
C ARG A 219 9.69 -14.03 59.08
N THR A 220 9.88 -13.57 57.82
CA THR A 220 10.96 -12.86 57.07
C THR A 220 11.92 -13.83 56.35
N GLU A 221 12.12 -13.56 55.03
CA GLU A 221 13.22 -13.96 54.11
C GLU A 221 13.32 -15.46 53.72
N GLU A 222 13.85 -15.90 52.57
CA GLU A 222 14.31 -15.32 51.29
C GLU A 222 14.74 -16.51 50.39
N GLN A 223 14.70 -16.31 49.07
CA GLN A 223 15.41 -16.97 47.95
C GLN A 223 15.83 -18.46 47.96
N ALA A 224 15.31 -19.13 46.93
CA ALA A 224 16.02 -19.69 45.76
C ALA A 224 17.03 -20.87 45.87
N LEU A 225 16.87 -21.73 44.84
CA LEU A 225 17.81 -22.58 44.11
C LEU A 225 17.90 -24.09 44.40
N GLU A 226 17.81 -24.78 43.26
CA GLU A 226 18.44 -26.04 42.82
C GLU A 226 17.77 -27.41 42.99
N ALA A 227 18.15 -28.25 42.01
CA ALA A 227 17.57 -29.46 41.47
C ALA A 227 17.42 -30.65 42.45
N PRO A 228 16.83 -31.77 42.00
CA PRO A 228 17.73 -32.86 41.59
C PRO A 228 17.25 -33.73 40.40
N SER A 229 18.23 -34.39 39.77
CA SER A 229 18.09 -35.60 38.92
C SER A 229 17.95 -36.87 39.79
N PRO A 230 17.42 -38.01 39.30
CA PRO A 230 18.27 -39.14 38.81
C PRO A 230 17.70 -39.88 37.56
N GLU A 231 18.53 -40.27 36.58
CA GLU A 231 19.16 -41.60 36.34
C GLU A 231 18.21 -42.75 35.91
N THR A 232 18.15 -43.07 34.58
CA THR A 232 18.70 -44.25 33.84
C THR A 232 17.83 -45.54 33.91
N GLN A 233 17.64 -46.38 32.88
CA GLN A 233 18.46 -46.74 31.72
C GLN A 233 17.68 -47.62 30.71
N SER A 234 18.18 -47.64 29.46
CA SER A 234 18.25 -48.78 28.51
C SER A 234 17.05 -49.02 27.56
N LYS A 235 17.21 -49.15 26.23
CA LYS A 235 18.30 -49.83 25.49
C LYS A 235 18.25 -49.54 23.96
N LYS A 236 19.44 -49.40 23.36
CA LYS A 236 19.93 -49.89 22.02
C LYS A 236 19.13 -49.52 20.75
N SER A 237 19.75 -49.07 19.65
CA SER A 237 21.05 -49.45 19.08
C SER A 237 21.59 -48.44 18.04
N SER A 238 22.89 -48.13 18.17
CA SER A 238 23.95 -47.78 17.19
C SER A 238 23.55 -47.48 15.74
N SER A 239 23.91 -46.36 15.07
CA SER A 239 25.19 -45.63 14.89
C SER A 239 26.39 -46.48 14.46
N ASN A 240 26.79 -46.39 13.19
CA ASN A 240 28.07 -45.76 12.81
C ASN A 240 28.19 -45.60 11.29
N GLY A 241 28.94 -44.60 10.83
CA GLY A 241 29.72 -44.73 9.60
C GLY A 241 29.48 -43.70 8.51
N GLU A 242 30.10 -42.54 8.69
CA GLU A 242 30.51 -41.61 7.63
C GLU A 242 31.20 -42.34 6.46
N LYS A 243 30.70 -42.11 5.24
CA LYS A 243 31.44 -42.18 3.97
C LYS A 243 30.64 -41.45 2.89
N THR A 244 31.24 -40.41 2.33
CA THR A 244 30.93 -39.86 1.01
C THR A 244 30.97 -40.98 -0.04
N PRO A 245 29.97 -41.05 -0.94
CA PRO A 245 30.28 -40.83 -2.35
C PRO A 245 29.18 -40.11 -3.16
N GLU A 246 29.65 -39.39 -4.17
CA GLU A 246 29.08 -39.10 -5.49
C GLU A 246 27.58 -38.77 -5.66
N ALA A 247 27.37 -37.60 -6.25
CA ALA A 247 26.14 -37.15 -6.88
C ALA A 247 25.76 -38.04 -8.09
N PRO A 248 24.47 -38.35 -8.30
CA PRO A 248 24.02 -38.91 -9.56
C PRO A 248 23.82 -37.78 -10.58
N ALA A 249 24.60 -37.86 -11.66
CA ALA A 249 24.36 -37.15 -12.90
C ALA A 249 22.98 -37.50 -13.48
N THR A 250 22.23 -36.50 -13.93
CA THR A 250 21.08 -36.71 -14.83
C THR A 250 21.21 -35.77 -16.02
N GLN A 251 21.72 -36.35 -17.10
CA GLN A 251 21.46 -36.11 -18.51
C GLN A 251 21.12 -34.67 -18.94
N ALA A 252 22.17 -33.97 -19.41
CA ALA A 252 22.05 -32.84 -20.29
C ALA A 252 21.46 -33.25 -21.65
N THR A 253 20.37 -32.60 -22.04
CA THR A 253 19.88 -32.57 -23.42
C THR A 253 20.89 -31.79 -24.28
N PRO A 254 21.28 -32.27 -25.48
CA PRO A 254 22.28 -31.57 -26.28
C PRO A 254 21.72 -30.30 -26.93
N ALA A 255 22.49 -29.21 -26.80
CA ALA A 255 22.39 -28.03 -27.63
C ALA A 255 22.72 -28.38 -29.09
N PRO A 256 22.03 -27.81 -30.09
CA PRO A 256 22.50 -27.87 -31.46
C PRO A 256 23.72 -26.95 -31.62
N ALA A 257 24.79 -27.53 -32.16
CA ALA A 257 26.05 -26.87 -32.46
C ALA A 257 25.90 -25.88 -33.63
N ASP A 258 26.64 -24.79 -33.52
CA ASP A 258 27.05 -23.91 -34.61
C ASP A 258 27.71 -24.73 -35.73
N GLU A 259 27.13 -24.67 -36.93
CA GLU A 259 27.87 -24.83 -38.18
C GLU A 259 27.80 -23.52 -38.96
N ASN A 260 28.91 -22.80 -38.91
CA ASN A 260 29.23 -21.69 -39.80
C ASN A 260 29.92 -22.24 -41.05
N PRO A 261 29.47 -21.88 -42.26
CA PRO A 261 30.37 -21.73 -43.40
C PRO A 261 30.57 -20.24 -43.70
N ALA A 262 31.83 -19.82 -43.65
CA ALA A 262 32.26 -18.49 -44.02
C ALA A 262 32.02 -18.17 -45.52
N GLU A 263 31.91 -16.86 -45.76
CA GLU A 263 32.34 -16.11 -46.95
C GLU A 263 31.34 -15.90 -48.11
N LYS A 264 30.74 -14.70 -48.18
CA LYS A 264 31.18 -13.58 -49.06
C LYS A 264 30.23 -12.37 -49.00
N THR A 265 30.82 -11.22 -48.77
CA THR A 265 30.24 -9.86 -48.87
C THR A 265 29.75 -9.54 -50.29
N PRO A 266 28.76 -8.63 -50.41
CA PRO A 266 29.02 -7.43 -51.20
C PRO A 266 28.65 -6.13 -50.48
N SER A 267 29.53 -5.16 -50.69
CA SER A 267 29.47 -3.75 -50.32
C SER A 267 28.20 -3.06 -50.84
N THR A 268 27.54 -2.24 -50.01
CA THR A 268 26.60 -1.21 -50.50
C THR A 268 27.27 0.15 -50.34
N GLU A 269 27.53 0.75 -51.49
CA GLU A 269 28.20 2.02 -51.69
C GLU A 269 27.26 3.18 -51.32
N ALA A 270 27.84 4.20 -50.67
CA ALA A 270 27.20 5.47 -50.42
C ALA A 270 27.05 6.24 -51.75
N GLN A 271 25.88 6.86 -51.97
CA GLN A 271 25.77 7.99 -52.90
C GLN A 271 25.00 9.14 -52.25
N THR A 272 25.79 10.14 -51.89
CA THR A 272 25.41 11.55 -51.80
C THR A 272 25.00 12.04 -53.19
N THR A 273 23.91 12.78 -53.31
CA THR A 273 23.74 13.72 -54.43
C THR A 273 22.94 14.94 -53.98
N GLU A 274 23.46 16.10 -54.38
CA GLU A 274 23.06 17.45 -54.01
C GLU A 274 21.75 17.93 -54.66
N VAL A 275 21.29 19.04 -54.09
CA VAL A 275 20.16 19.94 -54.40
C VAL A 275 20.11 20.40 -55.87
N PRO A 276 18.92 20.84 -56.34
CA PRO A 276 18.87 22.24 -56.77
C PRO A 276 17.65 23.05 -56.29
N SER A 277 17.87 24.36 -56.35
CA SER A 277 17.13 25.50 -55.81
C SER A 277 15.89 25.95 -56.62
N SER A 278 15.08 26.81 -55.98
CA SER A 278 14.05 27.75 -56.50
C SER A 278 12.65 27.15 -56.79
N GLU A 279 11.49 27.74 -56.49
CA GLU A 279 11.07 29.12 -56.19
C GLU A 279 9.89 29.16 -55.17
N ALA A 280 9.63 30.35 -54.63
CA ALA A 280 8.57 30.72 -53.70
C ALA A 280 7.15 30.56 -54.27
N GLN A 281 6.15 30.30 -53.40
CA GLN A 281 4.89 31.06 -53.32
C GLN A 281 4.23 30.92 -51.93
N ASP A 282 3.87 32.09 -51.39
CA ASP A 282 3.08 32.34 -50.19
C ASP A 282 1.73 31.60 -50.13
N THR A 283 1.34 31.14 -48.94
CA THR A 283 -0.09 31.15 -48.54
C THR A 283 -0.27 31.16 -47.01
N LYS A 284 -0.18 32.37 -46.46
CA LYS A 284 -1.10 33.01 -45.50
C LYS A 284 -1.68 32.16 -44.35
N CYS A 285 -1.20 32.45 -43.14
CA CYS A 285 -1.79 32.12 -41.85
C CYS A 285 -3.19 32.73 -41.64
N ASN A 286 -4.03 32.05 -40.84
CA ASN A 286 -5.09 32.68 -40.05
C ASN A 286 -5.35 31.88 -38.75
N ALA A 287 -4.85 32.39 -37.63
CA ALA A 287 -5.33 32.06 -36.28
C ALA A 287 -5.49 33.38 -35.51
N PRO A 288 -6.63 33.63 -34.82
CA PRO A 288 -6.90 34.93 -34.22
C PRO A 288 -6.22 35.07 -32.84
N ALA A 289 -5.36 36.09 -32.71
CA ALA A 289 -4.73 36.47 -31.44
C ALA A 289 -5.69 37.27 -30.54
N ARG A 290 -5.85 36.81 -29.29
CA ARG A 290 -6.63 37.43 -28.22
C ARG A 290 -5.88 38.65 -27.65
N ARG A 291 -6.49 39.82 -27.71
CA ARG A 291 -5.91 41.11 -27.27
C ARG A 291 -5.85 41.21 -25.74
N LEU A 292 -4.64 41.29 -25.17
CA LEU A 292 -4.39 41.75 -23.79
C LEU A 292 -4.34 43.28 -23.77
N ARG A 293 -5.27 43.93 -23.06
CA ARG A 293 -5.21 45.39 -22.76
C ARG A 293 -4.33 45.61 -21.54
N LYS A 294 -3.19 46.26 -21.72
CA LYS A 294 -2.34 46.78 -20.65
C LYS A 294 -2.90 48.14 -20.18
N LYS A 295 -3.22 48.26 -18.89
CA LYS A 295 -3.59 49.53 -18.24
C LYS A 295 -2.34 50.42 -18.15
N ILE A 296 -2.48 51.67 -18.56
CA ILE A 296 -1.50 52.74 -18.33
C ILE A 296 -1.96 53.48 -17.07
N SER A 297 -1.09 53.54 -16.05
CA SER A 297 -1.20 54.49 -14.94
C SER A 297 -0.45 55.76 -15.32
N VAL A 298 -1.10 56.91 -15.18
CA VAL A 298 -0.47 58.24 -15.31
C VAL A 298 -0.25 58.78 -13.90
N VAL A 299 0.90 59.44 -13.74
CA VAL A 299 1.40 60.18 -12.57
C VAL A 299 0.42 61.27 -12.14
#